data_AF-A0A3B0ZNM4-F1
#
_entry.id   AF-A0A3B0ZNM4-F1
#
_cell.length_a   1.000
_cell.length_b   1.000
_cell.length_c   1.000
_cell.angle_alpha   90.00
_cell.angle_beta   90.00
_cell.angle_gamma   90.00
#
_symmetry.space_group_name_H-M   'P 1'
#
loop_
_entity.id
_entity.type
_entity.pdbx_description
1 polymer ?
#
loop_
_entity_poly.entity_id
_entity_poly.type
_entity_poly.pdbx_seq_one_letter_code
_entity_poly.pdbx_strand_id
1 'polypeptide(L)'
;MKLFLKTILIFILLILSIETSMAKKISAMFEITTSEHVYAIGHPVDVIFETRNHNQSLSSLNLDVLEKDFIVHDFNVDKFEDFVDGKFIRVENLVARLYPKRTGNLKIPSFKLGRLKSKAIFLNIINDFNSAIQIRTTNVKKTYYQREPINIYVDVFYRQKKILSSIGELKNKDFITSESVKTEYTITRNGASIPVERFSWIITPLVEGKQILKLPMIKTGGRRMYPSGNLKLNILPLPSTLPNFVPVSAQLISNNQITNEKLWINKVYFWTFTIIGNGLNENILEKLLSKQLKTNFNIRYFPRTYKKERTADGTQYKIDVKIPFKLYKTERYQLPVIDIPYIDIVTGLLEHTYSRKISLNATSHLIENSKLIFSLILLLLIFIQPLSKIIKFTYIKYRYRKCYAAISQTTNPNKIKDILFQLTPRFNNQSIMTLAGWEDLAATQNSNQQVTLNKISKLLNSSIYGKQYSENDIVVLKNLIKSLI
;
A
#
# COMPACT_ATOMS: atom_id res chain seq x y z
N MET A 1 75.74 -84.01 -39.92
CA MET A 1 74.98 -82.88 -40.51
C MET A 1 73.53 -82.77 -39.99
N LYS A 2 72.72 -83.85 -39.94
CA LYS A 2 71.32 -83.80 -39.44
C LYS A 2 71.16 -83.36 -37.96
N LEU A 3 72.13 -83.65 -37.09
CA LEU A 3 72.07 -83.25 -35.66
C LEU A 3 72.30 -81.75 -35.45
N PHE A 4 73.14 -81.13 -36.28
CA PHE A 4 73.53 -79.72 -36.19
C PHE A 4 72.40 -78.79 -36.69
N LEU A 5 71.69 -79.21 -37.74
CA LEU A 5 70.51 -78.49 -38.25
C LEU A 5 69.36 -78.49 -37.22
N LYS A 6 69.21 -79.59 -36.46
CA LYS A 6 68.16 -79.73 -35.43
C LYS A 6 68.42 -78.85 -34.21
N THR A 7 69.69 -78.70 -33.82
CA THR A 7 70.09 -77.81 -32.72
C THR A 7 69.95 -76.34 -33.10
N ILE A 8 70.30 -75.95 -34.33
CA ILE A 8 70.09 -74.58 -34.83
C ILE A 8 68.59 -74.26 -34.92
N LEU A 9 67.75 -75.19 -35.40
CA LEU A 9 66.30 -74.96 -35.48
C LEU A 9 65.66 -74.80 -34.09
N ILE A 10 66.09 -75.60 -33.10
CA ILE A 10 65.63 -75.47 -31.71
C ILE A 10 66.08 -74.14 -31.11
N PHE A 11 67.31 -73.70 -31.38
CA PHE A 11 67.82 -72.42 -30.88
C PHE A 11 67.11 -71.22 -31.51
N ILE A 12 66.79 -71.28 -32.81
CA ILE A 12 65.99 -70.27 -33.51
C ILE A 12 64.55 -70.24 -32.97
N LEU A 13 63.93 -71.40 -32.71
CA LEU A 13 62.61 -71.48 -32.06
C LEU A 13 62.62 -70.95 -30.61
N LEU A 14 63.72 -71.12 -29.89
CA LEU A 14 63.90 -70.59 -28.54
C LEU A 14 64.08 -69.06 -28.54
N ILE A 15 64.77 -68.50 -29.53
CA ILE A 15 64.94 -67.05 -29.68
C ILE A 15 63.63 -66.39 -30.13
N LEU A 16 62.87 -67.03 -31.03
CA LEU A 16 61.56 -66.56 -31.48
C LEU A 16 60.46 -66.64 -30.40
N SER A 17 60.65 -67.41 -29.32
CA SER A 17 59.69 -67.49 -28.21
C SER A 17 59.95 -66.46 -27.10
N ILE A 18 61.09 -65.74 -27.13
CA ILE A 18 61.43 -64.70 -26.14
C ILE A 18 60.76 -63.35 -26.47
N GLU A 19 60.25 -63.15 -27.69
CA GLU A 19 59.55 -61.90 -28.08
C GLU A 19 58.09 -61.81 -27.64
N THR A 20 57.52 -62.87 -27.06
CA THR A 20 56.14 -62.83 -26.57
C THR A 20 56.11 -62.63 -25.06
N SER A 21 55.34 -61.65 -24.59
CA SER A 21 55.00 -61.37 -23.19
C SER A 21 55.75 -60.24 -22.47
N MET A 22 56.22 -59.21 -23.18
CA MET A 22 56.05 -57.85 -22.65
C MET A 22 54.56 -57.48 -22.76
N ALA A 23 53.71 -58.24 -22.05
CA ALA A 23 52.32 -57.86 -21.86
C ALA A 23 52.38 -56.54 -21.11
N LYS A 24 52.23 -55.43 -21.84
CA LYS A 24 52.17 -54.07 -21.32
C LYS A 24 51.06 -54.10 -20.27
N LYS A 25 51.47 -54.22 -19.00
CA LYS A 25 50.54 -54.34 -17.88
C LYS A 25 49.69 -53.08 -17.95
N ILE A 26 48.41 -53.24 -18.29
CA ILE A 26 47.47 -52.11 -18.37
C ILE A 26 47.39 -51.52 -16.98
N SER A 27 48.23 -50.51 -16.73
CA SER A 27 48.33 -49.85 -15.44
C SER A 27 47.09 -49.00 -15.26
N ALA A 28 46.53 -49.02 -14.06
CA ALA A 28 45.47 -48.10 -13.71
C ALA A 28 45.93 -46.66 -13.97
N MET A 29 45.10 -45.88 -14.66
CA MET A 29 45.39 -44.52 -15.09
C MET A 29 44.32 -43.60 -14.54
N PHE A 30 44.71 -42.40 -14.11
CA PHE A 30 43.80 -41.34 -13.73
C PHE A 30 44.27 -40.03 -14.36
N GLU A 31 43.50 -39.52 -15.31
CA GLU A 31 43.83 -38.33 -16.09
C GLU A 31 42.73 -37.27 -15.95
N ILE A 32 43.13 -36.01 -16.09
CA ILE A 32 42.21 -34.89 -16.20
C ILE A 32 42.55 -34.17 -17.49
N THR A 33 41.53 -33.90 -18.30
CA THR A 33 41.66 -33.18 -19.57
C THR A 33 40.58 -32.11 -19.70
N THR A 34 40.80 -31.18 -20.61
CA THR A 34 39.85 -30.13 -20.98
C THR A 34 40.08 -29.84 -22.47
N SER A 35 39.03 -29.39 -23.16
CA SER A 35 39.08 -29.19 -24.62
C SER A 35 40.01 -28.05 -25.05
N GLU A 36 40.19 -27.03 -24.22
CA GLU A 36 40.92 -25.81 -24.52
C GLU A 36 41.70 -25.32 -23.30
N HIS A 37 42.69 -24.45 -23.48
CA HIS A 37 43.42 -23.85 -22.35
C HIS A 37 43.14 -22.37 -22.16
N VAL A 38 42.36 -21.76 -23.06
CA VAL A 38 42.01 -20.34 -23.04
C VAL A 38 40.50 -20.23 -23.12
N TYR A 39 39.87 -19.64 -22.10
CA TYR A 39 38.43 -19.47 -22.04
C TYR A 39 38.07 -18.02 -21.72
N ALA A 40 36.95 -17.53 -22.26
CA ALA A 40 36.38 -16.26 -21.86
C ALA A 40 35.63 -16.38 -20.53
N ILE A 41 35.68 -15.35 -19.68
CA ILE A 41 34.80 -15.27 -18.51
C ILE A 41 33.33 -15.37 -18.95
N GLY A 42 32.51 -16.11 -18.21
CA GLY A 42 31.12 -16.37 -18.59
C GLY A 42 30.91 -17.69 -19.32
N HIS A 43 31.94 -18.25 -19.95
CA HIS A 43 31.87 -19.55 -20.62
C HIS A 43 32.10 -20.72 -19.65
N PRO A 44 31.40 -21.85 -19.86
CA PRO A 44 31.68 -23.07 -19.11
C PRO A 44 33.02 -23.68 -19.55
N VAL A 45 33.71 -24.28 -18.58
CA VAL A 45 34.86 -25.15 -18.78
C VAL A 45 34.41 -26.57 -18.45
N ASP A 46 34.28 -27.41 -19.47
CA ASP A 46 33.97 -28.82 -19.27
C ASP A 46 35.30 -29.56 -19.01
N VAL A 47 35.45 -30.12 -17.81
CA VAL A 47 36.64 -30.86 -17.36
C VAL A 47 36.30 -32.34 -17.30
N ILE A 48 37.08 -33.15 -17.98
CA ILE A 48 36.88 -34.60 -18.05
C ILE A 48 37.91 -35.26 -17.12
N PHE A 49 37.40 -35.99 -16.14
CA PHE A 49 38.18 -36.87 -15.28
C PHE A 49 37.99 -38.29 -15.79
N GLU A 50 39.07 -38.95 -16.18
CA GLU A 50 39.02 -40.29 -16.72
C GLU A 50 39.82 -41.23 -15.82
N THR A 51 39.25 -42.38 -15.48
CA THR A 51 39.97 -43.47 -14.83
C THR A 51 39.84 -44.76 -15.63
N ARG A 52 40.94 -45.49 -15.78
CA ARG A 52 40.98 -46.80 -16.42
C ARG A 52 41.42 -47.88 -15.45
N ASN A 53 40.72 -49.01 -15.46
CA ASN A 53 41.07 -50.22 -14.70
C ASN A 53 41.33 -49.95 -13.21
N HIS A 54 40.46 -49.14 -12.58
CA HIS A 54 40.56 -48.75 -11.17
C HIS A 54 39.27 -49.07 -10.41
N ASN A 55 39.39 -49.56 -9.17
CA ASN A 55 38.25 -50.05 -8.39
C ASN A 55 37.47 -48.93 -7.69
N GLN A 56 38.12 -47.79 -7.41
CA GLN A 56 37.46 -46.64 -6.79
C GLN A 56 36.72 -45.81 -7.84
N SER A 57 35.47 -45.47 -7.56
CA SER A 57 34.64 -44.70 -8.49
C SER A 57 34.95 -43.20 -8.47
N LEU A 58 34.84 -42.55 -9.63
CA LEU A 58 35.02 -41.11 -9.77
C LEU A 58 33.97 -40.29 -9.01
N SER A 59 32.79 -40.86 -8.72
CA SER A 59 31.77 -40.19 -7.90
C SER A 59 32.22 -39.92 -6.45
N SER A 60 33.27 -40.59 -5.98
CA SER A 60 33.86 -40.36 -4.65
C SER A 60 34.85 -39.19 -4.61
N LEU A 61 35.11 -38.53 -5.74
CA LEU A 61 36.09 -37.46 -5.83
C LEU A 61 35.58 -36.19 -5.14
N ASN A 62 36.34 -35.65 -4.18
CA ASN A 62 36.03 -34.37 -3.57
C ASN A 62 36.38 -33.23 -4.53
N LEU A 63 35.35 -32.55 -5.07
CA LEU A 63 35.48 -31.41 -5.97
C LEU A 63 35.49 -30.04 -5.27
N ASP A 64 35.33 -29.98 -3.94
CA ASP A 64 35.23 -28.74 -3.16
C ASP A 64 36.48 -27.86 -3.33
N VAL A 65 37.63 -28.47 -3.61
CA VAL A 65 38.89 -27.75 -3.87
C VAL A 65 38.77 -26.81 -5.09
N LEU A 66 37.90 -27.13 -6.05
CA LEU A 66 37.62 -26.28 -7.21
C LEU A 66 36.83 -25.03 -6.85
N GLU A 67 36.05 -25.05 -5.76
CA GLU A 67 35.20 -23.93 -5.37
C GLU A 67 35.99 -22.66 -5.04
N LYS A 68 37.30 -22.76 -4.84
CA LYS A 68 38.14 -21.58 -4.67
C LYS A 68 38.09 -20.65 -5.88
N ASP A 69 38.19 -21.22 -7.08
CA ASP A 69 38.35 -20.48 -8.33
C ASP A 69 37.19 -20.68 -9.32
N PHE A 70 36.36 -21.70 -9.11
CA PHE A 70 35.26 -22.09 -9.98
C PHE A 70 33.96 -22.26 -9.21
N ILE A 71 32.84 -22.22 -9.93
CA ILE A 71 31.55 -22.74 -9.49
C ILE A 71 31.35 -24.07 -10.21
N VAL A 72 31.20 -25.15 -9.45
CA VAL A 72 30.86 -26.47 -9.99
C VAL A 72 29.35 -26.47 -10.23
N HIS A 73 28.91 -26.43 -11.49
CA HIS A 73 27.49 -26.32 -11.83
C HIS A 73 26.79 -27.67 -11.84
N ASP A 74 27.36 -28.60 -12.60
CA ASP A 74 26.89 -29.98 -12.72
C ASP A 74 28.08 -30.91 -12.95
N PHE A 75 27.86 -32.19 -12.71
CA PHE A 75 28.75 -33.23 -13.17
C PHE A 75 27.95 -34.48 -13.56
N ASN A 76 28.42 -35.20 -14.57
CA ASN A 76 27.87 -36.49 -14.98
C ASN A 76 28.96 -37.55 -14.87
N VAL A 77 28.59 -38.77 -14.47
CA VAL A 77 29.51 -39.91 -14.38
C VAL A 77 29.02 -41.01 -15.29
N ASP A 78 29.77 -41.25 -16.36
CA ASP A 78 29.52 -42.31 -17.33
C ASP A 78 30.47 -43.48 -17.06
N LYS A 79 29.95 -44.70 -17.13
CA LYS A 79 30.70 -45.94 -16.88
C LYS A 79 30.52 -46.88 -18.06
N PHE A 80 31.61 -47.38 -18.60
CA PHE A 80 31.58 -48.34 -19.70
C PHE A 80 32.79 -49.27 -19.63
N GLU A 81 32.75 -50.34 -20.40
CA GLU A 81 33.87 -51.24 -20.60
C GLU A 81 34.46 -50.99 -21.98
N ASP A 82 35.78 -50.88 -22.05
CA ASP A 82 36.53 -50.71 -23.29
C ASP A 82 37.37 -51.97 -23.54
N PHE A 83 37.53 -52.39 -24.79
CA PHE A 83 38.29 -53.59 -25.13
C PHE A 83 39.67 -53.19 -25.65
N VAL A 84 40.69 -53.33 -24.80
CA VAL A 84 42.07 -52.91 -25.10
C VAL A 84 43.01 -54.09 -24.91
N ASP A 85 43.83 -54.39 -25.93
CA ASP A 85 44.83 -55.46 -25.92
C ASP A 85 44.26 -56.84 -25.51
N GLY A 86 43.07 -57.18 -26.03
CA GLY A 86 42.44 -58.48 -25.76
C GLY A 86 41.74 -58.60 -24.40
N LYS A 87 41.60 -57.49 -23.64
CA LYS A 87 40.99 -57.47 -22.31
C LYS A 87 39.95 -56.36 -22.20
N PHE A 88 38.82 -56.68 -21.57
CA PHE A 88 37.87 -55.66 -21.12
C PHE A 88 38.46 -54.89 -19.94
N ILE A 89 38.51 -53.58 -20.06
CA ILE A 89 38.92 -52.67 -19.01
C ILE A 89 37.75 -51.77 -18.65
N ARG A 90 37.56 -51.56 -17.34
CA ARG A 90 36.57 -50.61 -16.85
C ARG A 90 37.06 -49.19 -17.06
N VAL A 91 36.27 -48.37 -17.72
CA VAL A 91 36.50 -46.93 -17.88
C VAL A 91 35.37 -46.18 -17.17
N GLU A 92 35.72 -45.20 -16.36
CA GLU A 92 34.76 -44.22 -15.86
C GLU A 92 35.19 -42.82 -16.30
N ASN A 93 34.22 -42.04 -16.79
CA ASN A 93 34.38 -40.65 -17.17
C ASN A 93 33.48 -39.78 -16.30
N LEU A 94 34.06 -38.82 -15.58
CA LEU A 94 33.32 -37.77 -14.89
C LEU A 94 33.52 -36.47 -15.65
N VAL A 95 32.45 -35.90 -16.21
CA VAL A 95 32.48 -34.59 -16.86
C VAL A 95 31.93 -33.57 -15.88
N ALA A 96 32.79 -32.67 -15.39
CA ALA A 96 32.40 -31.58 -14.51
C ALA A 96 32.34 -30.26 -15.28
N ARG A 97 31.20 -29.57 -15.23
CA ARG A 97 31.05 -28.24 -15.81
C ARG A 97 31.40 -27.18 -14.78
N LEU A 98 32.45 -26.42 -15.07
CA LEU A 98 32.98 -25.40 -14.19
C LEU A 98 32.74 -24.01 -14.77
N TYR A 99 32.35 -23.05 -13.94
CA TYR A 99 32.31 -21.64 -14.33
C TYR A 99 33.38 -20.83 -13.58
N PRO A 100 34.31 -20.17 -14.29
CA PRO A 100 35.34 -19.36 -13.65
C PRO A 100 34.75 -18.20 -12.84
N LYS A 101 35.28 -17.97 -11.62
CA LYS A 101 34.87 -16.84 -10.75
C LYS A 101 35.61 -15.54 -11.06
N ARG A 102 36.75 -15.62 -11.73
CA ARG A 102 37.64 -14.48 -12.03
C ARG A 102 38.47 -14.75 -13.29
N THR A 103 39.05 -13.69 -13.83
CA THR A 103 39.98 -13.73 -14.96
C THR A 103 41.41 -13.99 -14.49
N GLY A 104 42.30 -14.30 -15.44
CA GLY A 104 43.71 -14.63 -15.23
C GLY A 104 43.98 -16.13 -15.27
N ASN A 105 45.18 -16.51 -14.81
CA ASN A 105 45.61 -17.90 -14.79
C ASN A 105 44.98 -18.63 -13.59
N LEU A 106 44.04 -19.52 -13.88
CA LEU A 106 43.40 -20.39 -12.90
C LEU A 106 44.02 -21.79 -12.94
N LYS A 107 43.99 -22.46 -11.81
CA LYS A 107 44.56 -23.80 -11.66
C LYS A 107 43.47 -24.78 -11.25
N ILE A 108 43.31 -25.84 -12.03
CA ILE A 108 42.66 -27.07 -11.61
C ILE A 108 43.74 -27.88 -10.88
N PRO A 109 43.62 -28.12 -9.57
CA PRO A 109 44.65 -28.82 -8.79
C PRO A 109 44.78 -30.27 -9.24
N SER A 110 45.89 -30.92 -8.89
CA SER A 110 46.00 -32.38 -9.02
C SER A 110 45.04 -33.05 -8.05
N PHE A 111 44.35 -34.07 -8.49
CA PHE A 111 43.44 -34.87 -7.67
C PHE A 111 44.08 -36.22 -7.35
N LYS A 112 43.64 -36.85 -6.27
CA LYS A 112 44.03 -38.21 -5.90
C LYS A 112 42.81 -39.12 -5.94
N LEU A 113 42.97 -40.29 -6.52
CA LEU A 113 41.99 -41.37 -6.52
C LEU A 113 42.73 -42.65 -6.07
N GLY A 114 42.58 -43.00 -4.80
CA GLY A 114 43.38 -44.05 -4.17
C GLY A 114 44.88 -43.72 -4.23
N ARG A 115 45.65 -44.56 -4.93
CA ARG A 115 47.10 -44.37 -5.15
C ARG A 115 47.41 -43.58 -6.42
N LEU A 116 46.43 -43.36 -7.28
CA LEU A 116 46.60 -42.61 -8.52
C LEU A 116 46.51 -41.11 -8.24
N LYS A 117 47.27 -40.33 -8.99
CA LYS A 117 47.28 -38.87 -8.90
C LYS A 117 47.29 -38.29 -10.30
N SER A 118 46.37 -37.38 -10.57
CA SER A 118 46.32 -36.66 -11.85
C SER A 118 47.32 -35.50 -11.87
N LYS A 119 47.58 -34.97 -13.07
CA LYS A 119 48.32 -33.71 -13.25
C LYS A 119 47.40 -32.51 -13.00
N ALA A 120 47.97 -31.43 -12.50
CA ALA A 120 47.25 -30.16 -12.43
C ALA A 120 47.14 -29.52 -13.81
N ILE A 121 46.05 -28.82 -14.08
CA ILE A 121 45.82 -28.11 -15.35
C ILE A 121 45.79 -26.61 -15.07
N PHE A 122 46.44 -25.84 -15.95
CA PHE A 122 46.39 -24.38 -15.91
C PHE A 122 45.52 -23.89 -17.06
N LEU A 123 44.64 -22.95 -16.74
CA LEU A 123 43.69 -22.34 -17.66
C LEU A 123 43.91 -20.83 -17.66
N ASN A 124 43.94 -20.22 -18.84
CA ASN A 124 43.98 -18.77 -18.98
C ASN A 124 42.55 -18.24 -19.23
N ILE A 125 42.00 -17.56 -18.22
CA ILE A 125 40.66 -16.99 -18.32
C ILE A 125 40.76 -15.52 -18.72
N ILE A 126 40.38 -15.22 -19.96
CA ILE A 126 40.44 -13.85 -20.47
C ILE A 126 39.16 -13.09 -20.14
N ASN A 127 39.30 -11.79 -19.90
CA ASN A 127 38.13 -10.91 -19.94
C ASN A 127 37.80 -10.70 -21.41
N ASP A 128 36.67 -11.23 -21.87
CA ASP A 128 36.20 -10.90 -23.21
C ASP A 128 35.61 -9.49 -23.18
N PHE A 129 36.47 -8.49 -23.33
CA PHE A 129 36.04 -7.10 -23.42
C PHE A 129 35.15 -6.85 -24.64
N ASN A 130 35.14 -7.75 -25.63
CA ASN A 130 34.24 -7.73 -26.77
C ASN A 130 32.96 -8.53 -26.54
N SER A 131 32.84 -9.21 -25.40
CA SER A 131 31.61 -9.87 -25.03
C SER A 131 30.48 -8.86 -25.02
N ALA A 132 29.31 -9.31 -25.46
CA ALA A 132 28.13 -8.46 -25.50
C ALA A 132 27.70 -7.97 -24.12
N ILE A 133 28.30 -8.43 -23.01
CA ILE A 133 27.79 -8.27 -21.65
C ILE A 133 28.89 -7.80 -20.70
N GLN A 134 28.69 -6.68 -20.02
CA GLN A 134 29.49 -6.27 -18.87
C GLN A 134 28.62 -6.31 -17.61
N ILE A 135 29.18 -6.78 -16.49
CA ILE A 135 28.48 -6.81 -15.20
C ILE A 135 29.14 -5.84 -14.24
N ARG A 136 28.33 -5.00 -13.61
CA ARG A 136 28.78 -4.08 -12.57
C ARG A 136 27.87 -4.19 -11.36
N THR A 137 28.49 -4.41 -10.22
CA THR A 137 27.81 -4.28 -8.93
C THR A 137 28.00 -2.85 -8.44
N THR A 138 26.91 -2.14 -8.17
CA THR A 138 26.98 -0.72 -7.79
C THR A 138 27.46 -0.56 -6.35
N ASN A 139 28.14 0.56 -6.08
CA ASN A 139 28.81 0.87 -4.81
C ASN A 139 27.83 0.82 -3.64
N VAL A 140 28.05 -0.17 -2.79
CA VAL A 140 27.39 -0.32 -1.49
C VAL A 140 28.29 0.41 -0.47
N LYS A 141 27.72 1.20 0.45
CA LYS A 141 28.46 1.85 1.55
C LYS A 141 29.31 0.78 2.24
N LYS A 142 30.51 1.10 2.72
CA LYS A 142 31.36 0.07 3.35
C LYS A 142 30.82 -0.40 4.71
N THR A 143 30.09 0.47 5.40
CA THR A 143 29.66 0.26 6.79
C THR A 143 28.15 0.49 6.94
N TYR A 144 27.46 -0.44 7.59
CA TYR A 144 26.02 -0.42 7.87
C TYR A 144 25.76 -0.78 9.32
N TYR A 145 24.62 -0.40 9.88
CA TYR A 145 24.15 -0.97 11.13
C TYR A 145 23.51 -2.34 10.92
N GLN A 146 23.53 -3.17 11.95
CA GLN A 146 22.71 -4.38 12.00
C GLN A 146 21.24 -3.99 11.76
N ARG A 147 20.48 -4.82 11.04
CA ARG A 147 19.10 -4.54 10.63
C ARG A 147 18.91 -3.31 9.73
N GLU A 148 19.98 -2.61 9.32
CA GLU A 148 19.92 -1.57 8.28
C GLU A 148 19.66 -2.23 6.92
N PRO A 149 18.57 -1.85 6.22
CA PRO A 149 18.26 -2.40 4.92
C PRO A 149 19.22 -1.86 3.85
N ILE A 150 19.83 -2.76 3.09
CA ILE A 150 20.85 -2.46 2.08
C ILE A 150 20.29 -2.77 0.70
N ASN A 151 20.30 -1.76 -0.17
CA ASN A 151 19.97 -1.93 -1.58
C ASN A 151 21.20 -2.41 -2.37
N ILE A 152 21.06 -3.52 -3.08
CA ILE A 152 22.10 -4.08 -3.94
C ILE A 152 21.61 -4.07 -5.37
N TYR A 153 22.48 -3.60 -6.27
CA TYR A 153 22.21 -3.59 -7.70
C TYR A 153 23.31 -4.31 -8.46
N VAL A 154 22.89 -5.16 -9.39
CA VAL A 154 23.76 -5.78 -10.38
C VAL A 154 23.26 -5.35 -11.75
N ASP A 155 24.07 -4.57 -12.45
CA ASP A 155 23.77 -4.02 -13.76
C ASP A 155 24.45 -4.86 -14.84
N VAL A 156 23.67 -5.28 -15.84
CA VAL A 156 24.07 -6.04 -17.02
C VAL A 156 23.99 -5.11 -18.22
N PHE A 157 25.15 -4.68 -18.73
CA PHE A 157 25.26 -3.78 -19.87
C PHE A 157 25.38 -4.59 -21.15
N TYR A 158 24.51 -4.33 -22.12
CA TYR A 158 24.53 -5.01 -23.42
C TYR A 158 25.17 -4.13 -24.49
N ARG A 159 26.26 -4.57 -25.11
CA ARG A 159 26.95 -3.80 -26.17
C ARG A 159 26.31 -3.93 -27.56
N GLN A 160 25.60 -5.02 -27.80
CA GLN A 160 25.00 -5.34 -29.09
C GLN A 160 23.51 -5.64 -28.90
N LYS A 161 23.08 -6.85 -29.24
CA LYS A 161 21.72 -7.33 -29.05
C LYS A 161 21.50 -7.73 -27.59
N LYS A 162 20.37 -7.26 -27.02
CA LYS A 162 19.89 -7.71 -25.72
C LYS A 162 19.66 -9.22 -25.74
N ILE A 163 20.19 -9.92 -24.76
CA ILE A 163 20.01 -11.35 -24.54
C ILE A 163 19.24 -11.51 -23.23
N LEU A 164 18.23 -12.38 -23.21
CA LEU A 164 17.50 -12.68 -21.99
C LEU A 164 18.48 -13.12 -20.90
N SER A 165 18.47 -12.40 -19.77
CA SER A 165 19.22 -12.76 -18.59
C SER A 165 18.29 -13.10 -17.43
N SER A 166 18.75 -14.04 -16.61
CA SER A 166 18.13 -14.44 -15.35
C SER A 166 19.19 -14.55 -14.27
N ILE A 167 18.77 -14.37 -13.03
CA ILE A 167 19.65 -14.46 -11.87
C ILE A 167 19.03 -15.41 -10.84
N GLY A 168 19.87 -16.21 -10.20
CA GLY A 168 19.43 -17.08 -9.11
C GLY A 168 18.98 -16.30 -7.87
N GLU A 169 18.33 -17.00 -6.96
CA GLU A 169 17.97 -16.45 -5.64
C GLU A 169 19.22 -16.11 -4.83
N LEU A 170 19.18 -14.97 -4.14
CA LEU A 170 20.22 -14.59 -3.19
C LEU A 170 19.93 -15.21 -1.82
N LYS A 171 20.62 -16.31 -1.50
CA LYS A 171 20.49 -17.03 -0.22
C LYS A 171 21.70 -16.76 0.66
N ASN A 172 21.44 -16.29 1.88
CA ASN A 172 22.46 -16.16 2.91
C ASN A 172 21.80 -16.26 4.29
N LYS A 173 22.36 -17.06 5.21
CA LYS A 173 21.81 -17.26 6.56
C LYS A 173 21.94 -16.03 7.47
N ASP A 174 22.90 -15.16 7.17
CA ASP A 174 23.22 -13.98 7.98
C ASP A 174 22.44 -12.73 7.51
N PHE A 175 21.60 -12.88 6.47
CA PHE A 175 20.81 -11.80 5.90
C PHE A 175 19.38 -12.25 5.62
N ILE A 176 18.41 -11.38 5.89
CA ILE A 176 17.09 -11.49 5.26
C ILE A 176 17.22 -10.90 3.86
N THR A 177 16.75 -11.62 2.84
CA THR A 177 16.86 -11.20 1.43
C THR A 177 15.47 -11.09 0.80
N SER A 178 15.26 -10.03 0.02
CA SER A 178 14.06 -9.92 -0.82
C SER A 178 14.20 -10.74 -2.10
N GLU A 179 13.09 -10.97 -2.79
CA GLU A 179 13.14 -11.40 -4.19
C GLU A 179 13.83 -10.35 -5.08
N SER A 180 14.45 -10.80 -6.17
CA SER A 180 15.08 -9.92 -7.14
C SER A 180 14.02 -9.20 -7.96
N VAL A 181 14.12 -7.87 -8.06
CA VAL A 181 13.34 -7.09 -9.03
C VAL A 181 14.22 -6.73 -10.21
N LYS A 182 13.73 -7.07 -11.40
CA LYS A 182 14.35 -6.74 -12.68
C LYS A 182 13.79 -5.43 -13.21
N THR A 183 14.65 -4.46 -13.47
CA THR A 183 14.31 -3.21 -14.16
C THR A 183 15.18 -3.03 -15.40
N GLU A 184 14.69 -2.26 -16.37
CA GLU A 184 15.37 -2.04 -17.63
C GLU A 184 15.39 -0.55 -17.94
N TYR A 185 16.55 -0.06 -18.38
CA TYR A 185 16.72 1.33 -18.79
C TYR A 185 17.87 1.43 -19.80
N THR A 186 18.03 2.59 -20.41
CA THR A 186 19.14 2.89 -21.32
C THR A 186 20.08 3.90 -20.68
N ILE A 187 21.38 3.74 -20.92
CA ILE A 187 22.38 4.76 -20.59
C ILE A 187 23.07 5.22 -21.86
N THR A 188 23.43 6.50 -21.93
CA THR A 188 24.27 7.02 -23.00
C THR A 188 25.73 7.00 -22.55
N ARG A 189 26.60 6.30 -23.29
CA ARG A 189 28.05 6.28 -23.04
C ARG A 189 28.79 6.45 -24.35
N ASN A 190 29.68 7.45 -24.41
CA ASN A 190 30.41 7.80 -25.62
C ASN A 190 29.49 8.03 -26.85
N GLY A 191 28.33 8.67 -26.63
CA GLY A 191 27.34 8.92 -27.69
C GLY A 191 26.48 7.70 -28.10
N ALA A 192 26.79 6.49 -27.62
CA ALA A 192 26.00 5.29 -27.90
C ALA A 192 24.98 5.02 -26.79
N SER A 193 23.75 4.64 -27.18
CA SER A 193 22.72 4.16 -26.26
C SER A 193 22.96 2.68 -25.94
N ILE A 194 23.18 2.38 -24.66
CA ILE A 194 23.49 1.04 -24.15
C ILE A 194 22.29 0.58 -23.31
N PRO A 195 21.60 -0.51 -23.71
CA PRO A 195 20.58 -1.11 -22.87
C PRO A 195 21.20 -1.73 -21.61
N VAL A 196 20.55 -1.51 -20.47
CA VAL A 196 20.96 -2.02 -19.16
C VAL A 196 19.80 -2.78 -18.54
N GLU A 197 20.04 -4.03 -18.16
CA GLU A 197 19.16 -4.77 -17.24
C GLU A 197 19.74 -4.68 -15.83
N ARG A 198 18.92 -4.27 -14.86
CA ARG A 198 19.31 -4.15 -13.45
C ARG A 198 18.54 -5.16 -12.63
N PHE A 199 19.27 -5.97 -11.89
CA PHE A 199 18.73 -6.83 -10.85
C PHE A 199 18.94 -6.17 -9.49
N SER A 200 17.88 -6.09 -8.68
CA SER A 200 17.92 -5.41 -7.40
C SER A 200 17.38 -6.25 -6.25
N TRP A 201 18.09 -6.22 -5.12
CA TRP A 201 17.68 -6.84 -3.86
C TRP A 201 17.68 -5.81 -2.75
N ILE A 202 16.76 -5.96 -1.81
CA ILE A 202 16.87 -5.40 -0.47
C ILE A 202 17.35 -6.54 0.43
N ILE A 203 18.49 -6.35 1.07
CA ILE A 203 18.99 -7.29 2.09
C ILE A 203 19.01 -6.61 3.45
N THR A 204 18.95 -7.39 4.53
CA THR A 204 19.00 -6.87 5.89
C THR A 204 19.91 -7.75 6.74
N PRO A 205 21.07 -7.24 7.21
CA PRO A 205 22.03 -8.02 7.97
C PRO A 205 21.48 -8.35 9.36
N LEU A 206 21.60 -9.61 9.76
CA LEU A 206 21.12 -10.13 11.04
C LEU A 206 22.21 -10.19 12.10
N VAL A 207 23.48 -10.19 11.69
CA VAL A 207 24.64 -10.31 12.58
C VAL A 207 25.57 -9.14 12.34
N GLU A 208 26.29 -8.70 13.37
CA GLU A 208 27.33 -7.67 13.27
C GLU A 208 28.66 -8.22 12.72
N GLY A 209 29.63 -7.33 12.50
CA GLY A 209 30.99 -7.67 12.08
C GLY A 209 31.23 -7.62 10.56
N LYS A 210 32.42 -8.09 10.16
CA LYS A 210 32.82 -8.13 8.74
C LYS A 210 32.18 -9.33 8.05
N GLN A 211 31.35 -9.05 7.05
CA GLN A 211 30.62 -10.08 6.30
C GLN A 211 30.96 -10.06 4.82
N ILE A 212 30.88 -11.23 4.19
CA ILE A 212 31.07 -11.38 2.75
C ILE A 212 29.77 -11.94 2.17
N LEU A 213 29.06 -11.10 1.42
CA LEU A 213 27.88 -11.52 0.69
C LEU A 213 28.29 -12.00 -0.70
N LYS A 214 28.06 -13.30 -0.96
CA LYS A 214 28.23 -13.90 -2.28
C LYS A 214 27.00 -13.60 -3.13
N LEU A 215 27.19 -12.91 -4.25
CA LEU A 215 26.09 -12.63 -5.17
C LEU A 215 25.87 -13.81 -6.13
N PRO A 216 24.63 -14.10 -6.53
CA PRO A 216 24.34 -15.19 -7.46
C PRO A 216 24.87 -14.84 -8.85
N MET A 217 25.22 -15.88 -9.63
CA MET A 217 25.64 -15.70 -11.01
C MET A 217 24.48 -15.23 -11.90
N ILE A 218 24.82 -14.48 -12.94
CA ILE A 218 23.87 -14.08 -13.98
C ILE A 218 23.96 -15.08 -15.12
N LYS A 219 22.85 -15.77 -15.40
CA LYS A 219 22.70 -16.61 -16.58
C LYS A 219 22.27 -15.72 -17.74
N THR A 220 22.94 -15.86 -18.88
CA THR A 220 22.57 -15.15 -20.11
C THR A 220 22.55 -16.15 -21.24
N GLY A 221 21.51 -16.16 -22.07
CA GLY A 221 21.37 -16.95 -23.31
C GLY A 221 22.27 -18.18 -23.49
N GLY A 222 21.66 -19.38 -23.51
CA GLY A 222 22.38 -20.64 -23.66
C GLY A 222 23.05 -21.07 -22.35
N ARG A 223 24.33 -21.46 -22.43
CA ARG A 223 25.11 -22.00 -21.29
C ARG A 223 26.04 -20.97 -20.63
N ARG A 224 25.87 -19.66 -20.86
CA ARG A 224 26.76 -18.64 -20.29
C ARG A 224 26.31 -18.22 -18.90
N MET A 225 27.24 -18.21 -17.94
CA MET A 225 27.00 -17.73 -16.58
C MET A 225 28.14 -16.85 -16.12
N TYR A 226 27.83 -15.62 -15.73
CA TYR A 226 28.83 -14.65 -15.32
C TYR A 226 28.82 -14.42 -13.81
N PRO A 227 30.00 -14.28 -13.18
CA PRO A 227 30.09 -13.99 -11.76
C PRO A 227 29.71 -12.53 -11.47
N SER A 228 28.85 -12.33 -10.46
CA SER A 228 28.46 -11.00 -9.96
C SER A 228 29.41 -10.45 -8.89
N GLY A 229 30.37 -11.27 -8.45
CA GLY A 229 31.36 -10.94 -7.42
C GLY A 229 30.84 -11.10 -5.98
N ASN A 230 31.69 -10.69 -5.03
CA ASN A 230 31.38 -10.73 -3.60
C ASN A 230 31.40 -9.30 -3.05
N LEU A 231 30.44 -8.99 -2.17
CA LEU A 231 30.39 -7.71 -1.46
C LEU A 231 30.96 -7.89 -0.05
N LYS A 232 31.94 -7.06 0.30
CA LYS A 232 32.50 -6.99 1.65
C LYS A 232 31.76 -5.89 2.40
N LEU A 233 31.05 -6.27 3.46
CA LEU A 233 30.24 -5.38 4.28
C LEU A 233 30.81 -5.34 5.70
N ASN A 234 30.81 -4.17 6.32
CA ASN A 234 31.12 -4.01 7.74
C ASN A 234 29.84 -3.65 8.49
N ILE A 235 29.35 -4.55 9.33
CA ILE A 235 28.09 -4.36 10.05
C ILE A 235 28.39 -3.93 11.48
N LEU A 236 27.90 -2.75 11.87
CA LEU A 236 27.99 -2.20 13.21
C LEU A 236 26.91 -2.83 14.11
N PRO A 237 27.23 -3.08 15.38
CA PRO A 237 26.24 -3.53 16.36
C PRO A 237 25.13 -2.49 16.55
N LEU A 238 23.93 -2.95 16.86
CA LEU A 238 22.90 -2.11 17.49
C LEU A 238 22.94 -2.28 19.01
N PRO A 239 22.50 -1.29 19.80
CA PRO A 239 22.34 -1.46 21.24
C PRO A 239 21.43 -2.65 21.56
N SER A 240 21.87 -3.53 22.46
CA SER A 240 21.11 -4.74 22.85
C SER A 240 19.77 -4.42 23.53
N THR A 241 19.62 -3.20 24.07
CA THR A 241 18.38 -2.67 24.65
C THR A 241 17.35 -2.28 23.59
N LEU A 242 17.75 -2.15 22.32
CA LEU A 242 16.85 -1.72 21.25
C LEU A 242 15.89 -2.85 20.87
N PRO A 243 14.57 -2.62 20.90
CA PRO A 243 13.63 -3.65 20.50
C PRO A 243 13.79 -4.07 19.03
N ASN A 244 13.59 -5.36 18.77
CA ASN A 244 13.70 -5.96 17.42
C ASN A 244 12.65 -5.47 16.41
N PHE A 245 11.73 -4.60 16.83
CA PHE A 245 10.72 -3.98 15.98
C PHE A 245 11.01 -2.50 15.67
N VAL A 246 12.09 -1.90 16.18
CA VAL A 246 12.47 -0.52 15.82
C VAL A 246 13.24 -0.54 14.49
N PRO A 247 12.74 0.07 13.39
CA PRO A 247 13.45 0.11 12.11
C PRO A 247 14.76 0.91 12.18
N VAL A 248 15.67 0.62 11.25
CA VAL A 248 17.01 1.25 11.15
C VAL A 248 17.08 2.08 9.87
N SER A 249 16.23 3.10 9.82
CA SER A 249 16.19 4.18 8.83
C SER A 249 14.94 5.00 9.07
N ALA A 250 14.99 6.30 8.74
CA ALA A 250 13.81 7.15 8.73
C ALA A 250 12.72 6.56 7.82
N GLN A 251 11.47 6.74 8.25
CA GLN A 251 10.28 6.33 7.51
C GLN A 251 9.52 7.57 7.10
N LEU A 252 8.93 7.56 5.91
CA LEU A 252 8.04 8.62 5.42
C LEU A 252 6.60 8.19 5.65
N ILE A 253 5.85 8.98 6.40
CA ILE A 253 4.42 8.73 6.65
C ILE A 253 3.62 9.74 5.85
N SER A 254 2.86 9.25 4.87
CA SER A 254 1.87 10.05 4.14
C SER A 254 0.49 9.67 4.61
N ASN A 255 -0.23 10.62 5.23
CA ASN A 255 -1.62 10.41 5.60
C ASN A 255 -2.48 10.53 4.35
N ASN A 256 -3.19 9.46 4.02
CA ASN A 256 -4.24 9.54 3.02
C ASN A 256 -5.48 10.15 3.68
N GLN A 257 -6.27 10.85 2.87
CA GLN A 257 -7.44 11.56 3.33
C GLN A 257 -8.44 10.55 3.92
N ILE A 258 -8.88 10.78 5.16
CA ILE A 258 -10.09 10.14 5.66
C ILE A 258 -11.20 10.65 4.74
N THR A 259 -11.91 9.74 4.07
CA THR A 259 -12.93 10.06 3.08
C THR A 259 -13.76 11.25 3.58
N ASN A 260 -13.88 12.31 2.77
CA ASN A 260 -14.42 13.65 3.13
C ASN A 260 -15.91 13.67 3.53
N GLU A 261 -16.43 12.56 4.01
CA GLU A 261 -17.81 12.41 4.42
C GLU A 261 -17.99 12.95 5.85
N LYS A 262 -19.14 13.56 6.10
CA LYS A 262 -19.62 13.79 7.46
C LYS A 262 -19.58 12.46 8.21
N LEU A 263 -18.89 12.45 9.35
CA LEU A 263 -18.79 11.26 10.18
C LEU A 263 -20.03 11.16 11.06
N TRP A 264 -20.66 10.01 11.03
CA TRP A 264 -21.85 9.66 11.78
C TRP A 264 -21.46 8.75 12.93
N ILE A 265 -22.00 9.00 14.12
CA ILE A 265 -21.85 8.03 15.21
C ILE A 265 -22.42 6.67 14.79
N ASN A 266 -21.89 5.61 15.38
CA ASN A 266 -22.27 4.22 15.16
C ASN A 266 -22.03 3.64 13.74
N LYS A 267 -21.34 4.35 12.85
CA LYS A 267 -20.84 3.80 11.57
C LYS A 267 -19.35 3.45 11.63
N VAL A 268 -18.93 2.48 10.81
CA VAL A 268 -17.52 2.10 10.66
C VAL A 268 -16.89 2.96 9.57
N TYR A 269 -15.77 3.57 9.91
CA TYR A 269 -14.94 4.38 9.03
C TYR A 269 -13.57 3.76 8.87
N PHE A 270 -12.84 4.20 7.86
CA PHE A 270 -11.48 3.74 7.59
C PHE A 270 -10.52 4.91 7.65
N TRP A 271 -9.50 4.79 8.49
CA TRP A 271 -8.34 5.65 8.46
C TRP A 271 -7.25 4.95 7.66
N THR A 272 -6.87 5.55 6.54
CA THR A 272 -5.80 5.04 5.68
C THR A 272 -4.59 5.95 5.72
N PHE A 273 -3.41 5.36 5.76
CA PHE A 273 -2.16 6.07 5.55
C PHE A 273 -1.14 5.14 4.93
N THR A 274 -0.15 5.73 4.28
CA THR A 274 0.91 5.04 3.59
C THR A 274 2.21 5.29 4.35
N ILE A 275 2.93 4.22 4.66
CA ILE A 275 4.30 4.32 5.18
C ILE A 275 5.25 3.87 4.06
N ILE A 276 6.22 4.73 3.74
CA ILE A 276 7.27 4.43 2.77
C ILE A 276 8.60 4.37 3.50
N GLY A 277 9.32 3.28 3.30
CA GLY A 277 10.69 3.17 3.75
C GLY A 277 11.16 1.73 3.79
N ASN A 278 12.33 1.53 4.39
CA ASN A 278 13.02 0.27 4.34
C ASN A 278 12.98 -0.45 5.70
N GLY A 279 13.12 -1.78 5.68
CA GLY A 279 13.17 -2.59 6.91
C GLY A 279 11.82 -2.75 7.64
N LEU A 280 10.73 -2.19 7.12
CA LEU A 280 9.39 -2.39 7.68
C LEU A 280 8.75 -3.69 7.17
N ASN A 281 8.11 -4.38 8.11
CA ASN A 281 7.20 -5.48 7.84
C ASN A 281 5.90 -5.28 8.62
N GLU A 282 4.86 -6.02 8.22
CA GLU A 282 3.51 -5.90 8.77
C GLU A 282 3.49 -6.23 10.27
N ASN A 283 4.23 -7.26 10.69
CA ASN A 283 4.34 -7.67 12.09
C ASN A 283 4.96 -6.59 13.00
N ILE A 284 5.95 -5.85 12.50
CA ILE A 284 6.58 -4.73 13.20
C ILE A 284 5.58 -3.60 13.38
N LEU A 285 4.88 -3.22 12.29
CA LEU A 285 3.87 -2.16 12.34
C LEU A 285 2.69 -2.55 13.24
N GLU A 286 2.28 -3.80 13.25
CA GLU A 286 1.25 -4.33 14.16
C GLU A 286 1.65 -4.12 15.62
N LYS A 287 2.88 -4.46 16.00
CA LYS A 287 3.39 -4.26 17.36
C LYS A 287 3.51 -2.78 17.75
N LEU A 288 3.92 -1.92 16.82
CA LEU A 288 4.04 -0.48 17.07
C LEU A 288 2.66 0.18 17.24
N LEU A 289 1.76 -0.09 16.29
CA LEU A 289 0.45 0.54 16.27
C LEU A 289 -0.48 0.01 17.36
N SER A 290 -0.32 -1.24 17.84
CA SER A 290 -1.18 -1.79 18.92
C SER A 290 -0.98 -1.06 20.25
N LYS A 291 0.23 -0.55 20.51
CA LYS A 291 0.54 0.23 21.71
C LYS A 291 -0.09 1.63 21.68
N GLN A 292 -0.27 2.20 20.49
CA GLN A 292 -0.73 3.57 20.29
C GLN A 292 -2.24 3.67 20.09
N LEU A 293 -2.86 2.67 19.46
CA LEU A 293 -4.29 2.66 19.13
C LEU A 293 -5.10 1.99 20.24
N LYS A 294 -5.33 2.72 21.33
CA LYS A 294 -6.16 2.24 22.44
C LYS A 294 -7.63 2.52 22.17
N THR A 295 -8.45 1.48 22.18
CA THR A 295 -9.92 1.61 22.17
C THR A 295 -10.40 2.18 23.50
N ASN A 296 -11.38 3.08 23.45
CA ASN A 296 -12.03 3.65 24.63
C ASN A 296 -13.55 3.75 24.40
N PHE A 297 -14.27 4.36 25.35
CA PHE A 297 -15.73 4.50 25.28
C PHE A 297 -16.22 5.39 24.13
N ASN A 298 -15.37 6.26 23.57
CA ASN A 298 -15.75 7.21 22.53
C ASN A 298 -15.36 6.73 21.13
N ILE A 299 -14.25 5.98 21.00
CA ILE A 299 -13.73 5.42 19.75
C ILE A 299 -13.28 3.97 19.93
N ARG A 300 -13.73 3.09 19.03
CA ARG A 300 -13.27 1.70 18.93
C ARG A 300 -12.50 1.48 17.65
N TYR A 301 -11.28 1.01 17.79
CA TYR A 301 -10.45 0.54 16.67
C TYR A 301 -10.68 -0.95 16.46
N PHE A 302 -10.69 -1.37 15.20
CA PHE A 302 -10.83 -2.76 14.78
C PHE A 302 -9.50 -3.28 14.21
N PRO A 303 -9.39 -4.61 13.97
CA PRO A 303 -8.22 -5.18 13.31
C PRO A 303 -7.92 -4.46 11.99
N ARG A 304 -6.65 -4.07 11.83
CA ARG A 304 -6.14 -3.32 10.69
C ARG A 304 -5.66 -4.27 9.60
N THR A 305 -5.67 -3.78 8.37
CA THR A 305 -5.18 -4.51 7.20
C THR A 305 -3.97 -3.79 6.62
N TYR A 306 -3.01 -4.58 6.16
CA TYR A 306 -1.78 -4.10 5.55
C TYR A 306 -1.74 -4.53 4.09
N LYS A 307 -1.30 -3.64 3.21
CA LYS A 307 -0.95 -3.97 1.84
C LYS A 307 0.48 -3.52 1.59
N LYS A 308 1.40 -4.49 1.55
CA LYS A 308 2.81 -4.25 1.28
C LYS A 308 3.10 -4.35 -0.21
N GLU A 309 3.67 -3.30 -0.77
CA GLU A 309 4.12 -3.22 -2.15
C GLU A 309 5.58 -2.72 -2.16
N ARG A 310 6.32 -3.05 -3.22
CA ARG A 310 7.64 -2.45 -3.44
C ARG A 310 7.46 -1.20 -4.29
N THR A 311 8.24 -0.16 -4.02
CA THR A 311 8.26 1.04 -4.87
C THR A 311 8.71 0.69 -6.28
N ALA A 312 8.35 1.50 -7.28
CA ALA A 312 8.63 1.23 -8.69
C ALA A 312 10.14 1.11 -9.00
N ASP A 313 10.98 1.80 -8.23
CA ASP A 313 12.44 1.74 -8.31
C ASP A 313 13.05 0.50 -7.60
N GLY A 314 12.22 -0.27 -6.89
CA GLY A 314 12.65 -1.45 -6.15
C GLY A 314 13.46 -1.13 -4.89
N THR A 315 13.59 0.12 -4.47
CA THR A 315 14.54 0.49 -3.40
C THR A 315 13.90 0.56 -2.02
N GLN A 316 12.56 0.65 -1.96
CA GLN A 316 11.82 0.75 -0.72
C GLN A 316 10.54 -0.09 -0.73
N TYR A 317 9.96 -0.23 0.46
CA TYR A 317 8.61 -0.78 0.61
C TYR A 317 7.62 0.35 0.90
N LYS A 318 6.48 0.25 0.25
CA LYS A 318 5.28 1.03 0.51
C LYS A 318 4.29 0.12 1.23
N ILE A 319 3.90 0.49 2.45
CA ILE A 319 2.90 -0.24 3.23
C ILE A 319 1.69 0.66 3.39
N ASP A 320 0.60 0.31 2.71
CA ASP A 320 -0.70 0.94 2.89
C ASP A 320 -1.39 0.29 4.10
N VAL A 321 -1.63 1.11 5.13
CA VAL A 321 -2.28 0.69 6.38
C VAL A 321 -3.72 1.19 6.35
N LYS A 322 -4.67 0.30 6.61
CA LYS A 322 -6.10 0.64 6.72
C LYS A 322 -6.61 0.20 8.09
N ILE A 323 -7.01 1.18 8.90
CA ILE A 323 -7.49 0.99 10.27
C ILE A 323 -8.99 1.27 10.30
N PRO A 324 -9.84 0.24 10.48
CA PRO A 324 -11.26 0.46 10.70
C PRO A 324 -11.50 1.01 12.11
N PHE A 325 -12.40 1.97 12.25
CA PHE A 325 -12.80 2.51 13.55
C PHE A 325 -14.28 2.90 13.59
N LYS A 326 -14.87 2.95 14.78
CA LYS A 326 -16.26 3.36 15.03
C LYS A 326 -16.31 4.39 16.15
N LEU A 327 -17.11 5.43 15.95
CA LEU A 327 -17.32 6.54 16.90
C LEU A 327 -18.66 6.36 17.62
N TYR A 328 -18.71 6.67 18.92
CA TYR A 328 -19.92 6.46 19.74
C TYR A 328 -20.56 7.74 20.28
N LYS A 329 -19.87 8.89 20.24
CA LYS A 329 -20.36 10.17 20.77
C LYS A 329 -20.31 11.27 19.72
N THR A 330 -21.18 12.27 19.87
CA THR A 330 -21.18 13.47 19.04
C THR A 330 -20.19 14.47 19.63
N GLU A 331 -18.96 14.47 19.14
CA GLU A 331 -17.90 15.34 19.61
C GLU A 331 -16.83 15.56 18.53
N ARG A 332 -15.86 16.44 18.83
CA ARG A 332 -14.65 16.59 18.02
C ARG A 332 -13.62 15.58 18.50
N TYR A 333 -13.30 14.62 17.64
CA TYR A 333 -12.30 13.61 17.87
C TYR A 333 -10.93 14.06 17.38
N GLN A 334 -9.89 13.72 18.13
CA GLN A 334 -8.51 13.81 17.66
C GLN A 334 -7.99 12.38 17.53
N LEU A 335 -7.67 11.96 16.30
CA LEU A 335 -7.00 10.68 16.12
C LEU A 335 -5.59 10.76 16.74
N PRO A 336 -5.09 9.66 17.31
CA PRO A 336 -3.74 9.62 17.86
C PRO A 336 -2.74 9.91 16.76
N VAL A 337 -1.70 10.68 17.10
CA VAL A 337 -0.55 10.84 16.22
C VAL A 337 0.19 9.52 16.20
N ILE A 338 0.32 8.91 15.02
CA ILE A 338 1.19 7.75 14.83
C ILE A 338 2.63 8.19 14.99
N ASP A 339 3.31 7.57 15.93
CA ASP A 339 4.73 7.73 16.23
C ASP A 339 5.48 6.46 15.80
N ILE A 340 6.41 6.60 14.87
CA ILE A 340 7.26 5.49 14.44
C ILE A 340 8.69 5.79 14.89
N PRO A 341 9.17 5.18 15.98
CA PRO A 341 10.55 5.30 16.38
C PRO A 341 11.45 4.62 15.34
N TYR A 342 12.62 5.18 15.07
CA TYR A 342 13.63 4.62 14.17
C TYR A 342 15.05 4.97 14.65
N ILE A 343 16.04 4.20 14.23
CA ILE A 343 17.45 4.57 14.39
C ILE A 343 17.88 5.39 13.18
N ASP A 344 18.33 6.62 13.40
CA ASP A 344 18.93 7.43 12.36
C ASP A 344 20.31 6.88 11.99
N ILE A 345 20.54 6.64 10.69
CA ILE A 345 21.76 5.98 10.19
C ILE A 345 22.99 6.89 10.19
N VAL A 346 22.80 8.21 10.34
CA VAL A 346 23.86 9.21 10.37
C VAL A 346 24.31 9.43 11.82
N THR A 347 23.36 9.66 12.72
CA THR A 347 23.64 9.94 14.14
C THR A 347 23.77 8.68 14.99
N GLY A 348 23.16 7.56 14.56
CA GLY A 348 23.05 6.34 15.35
C GLY A 348 22.08 6.46 16.54
N LEU A 349 21.31 7.54 16.62
CA LEU A 349 20.39 7.82 17.73
C LEU A 349 18.96 7.38 17.40
N LEU A 350 18.17 7.17 18.46
CA LEU A 350 16.74 6.91 18.34
C LEU A 350 15.99 8.21 18.06
N GLU A 351 15.36 8.27 16.90
CA GLU A 351 14.52 9.38 16.44
C GLU A 351 13.09 8.89 16.16
N HIS A 352 12.21 9.82 15.82
CA HIS A 352 10.77 9.56 15.70
C HIS A 352 10.19 10.25 14.46
N THR A 353 9.47 9.50 13.62
CA THR A 353 8.62 10.07 12.58
C THR A 353 7.18 10.15 13.08
N TYR A 354 6.59 11.34 12.99
CA TYR A 354 5.20 11.58 13.38
C TYR A 354 4.28 11.72 12.16
N SER A 355 3.10 11.10 12.23
CA SER A 355 2.01 11.40 11.30
C SER A 355 1.40 12.79 11.58
N ARG A 356 0.71 13.37 10.59
CA ARG A 356 -0.05 14.60 10.81
C ARG A 356 -1.22 14.37 11.76
N LYS A 357 -1.44 15.30 12.70
CA LYS A 357 -2.61 15.30 13.58
C LYS A 357 -3.91 15.46 12.78
N ILE A 358 -4.88 14.56 13.00
CA ILE A 358 -6.18 14.58 12.31
C ILE A 358 -7.29 14.89 13.32
N SER A 359 -8.07 15.94 13.03
CA SER A 359 -9.29 16.27 13.76
C SER A 359 -10.51 15.83 12.95
N LEU A 360 -11.44 15.20 13.63
CA LEU A 360 -12.67 14.65 13.07
C LEU A 360 -13.87 15.23 13.82
N ASN A 361 -14.94 15.56 13.12
CA ASN A 361 -16.20 15.99 13.73
C ASN A 361 -17.25 14.92 13.47
N ALA A 362 -17.75 14.29 14.53
CA ALA A 362 -18.81 13.29 14.41
C ALA A 362 -20.15 13.86 14.84
N THR A 363 -21.21 13.54 14.10
CA THR A 363 -22.58 13.96 14.42
C THR A 363 -23.53 12.77 14.50
N SER A 364 -24.63 12.93 15.23
CA SER A 364 -25.74 11.98 15.21
C SER A 364 -26.71 12.32 14.10
N HIS A 365 -27.21 11.30 13.39
CA HIS A 365 -28.34 11.44 12.47
C HIS A 365 -29.56 12.06 13.17
N LEU A 366 -29.79 11.71 14.44
CA LEU A 366 -30.90 12.28 15.21
C LEU A 366 -30.75 13.78 15.41
N ILE A 367 -29.53 14.26 15.68
CA ILE A 367 -29.27 15.69 15.88
C ILE A 367 -29.45 16.46 14.57
N GLU A 368 -28.88 15.98 13.46
CA GLU A 368 -29.06 16.63 12.15
C GLU A 368 -30.54 16.63 11.71
N ASN A 369 -31.26 15.51 11.90
CA ASN A 369 -32.68 15.44 11.59
C ASN A 369 -33.51 16.35 12.52
N SER A 370 -33.15 16.45 13.81
CA SER A 370 -33.82 17.36 14.75
C SER A 370 -33.65 18.82 14.36
N LYS A 371 -32.51 19.21 13.78
CA LYS A 371 -32.31 20.57 13.26
C LYS A 371 -33.23 20.85 12.08
N LEU A 372 -33.40 19.89 11.17
CA LEU A 372 -34.36 20.02 10.06
C LEU A 372 -35.80 20.15 10.56
N ILE A 373 -36.21 19.28 11.49
CA ILE A 373 -37.55 19.33 12.09
C ILE A 373 -37.75 20.67 12.82
N PHE A 374 -36.78 21.10 13.63
CA PHE A 374 -36.86 22.38 14.32
C PHE A 374 -36.92 23.56 13.35
N SER A 375 -36.15 23.53 12.25
CA SER A 375 -36.20 24.56 11.21
C SER A 375 -37.56 24.59 10.50
N LEU A 376 -38.19 23.43 10.28
CA LEU A 376 -39.51 23.32 9.66
C LEU A 376 -40.61 23.80 10.62
N ILE A 377 -40.53 23.46 11.92
CA ILE A 377 -41.42 23.99 12.95
C ILE A 377 -41.30 25.52 13.03
N LEU A 378 -40.07 26.05 13.02
CA LEU A 378 -39.84 27.49 13.05
C LEU A 378 -40.44 28.17 11.81
N LEU A 379 -40.23 27.59 10.63
CA LEU A 379 -40.82 28.07 9.38
C LEU A 379 -42.35 28.05 9.43
N LEU A 380 -42.95 26.98 9.94
CA LEU A 380 -44.40 26.84 10.09
C LEU A 380 -44.97 27.86 11.09
N LEU A 381 -44.27 28.15 12.20
CA LEU A 381 -44.65 29.20 13.14
C LEU A 381 -44.64 30.59 12.48
N ILE A 382 -43.66 30.87 11.63
CA ILE A 382 -43.58 32.12 10.85
C ILE A 382 -44.79 32.26 9.90
N PHE A 383 -45.29 31.16 9.32
CA PHE A 383 -46.47 31.19 8.44
C PHE A 383 -47.82 31.21 9.18
N ILE A 384 -47.94 30.54 10.34
CA ILE A 384 -49.19 30.51 11.11
C ILE A 384 -49.54 31.89 11.67
N GLN A 385 -48.55 32.67 12.11
CA GLN A 385 -48.79 34.00 12.68
C GLN A 385 -49.55 34.95 11.73
N PRO A 386 -49.11 35.21 10.48
CA PRO A 386 -49.84 36.05 9.54
C PRO A 386 -51.15 35.38 9.09
N LEU A 387 -51.18 34.04 8.91
CA LEU A 387 -52.41 33.34 8.53
C LEU A 387 -53.52 33.52 9.59
N SER A 388 -53.17 33.43 10.87
CA SER A 388 -54.13 33.67 11.97
C SER A 388 -54.65 35.11 11.98
N LYS A 389 -53.81 36.09 11.65
CA LYS A 389 -54.21 37.50 11.50
C LYS A 389 -55.14 37.67 10.30
N ILE A 390 -54.83 37.03 9.17
CA ILE A 390 -55.67 37.04 7.96
C ILE A 390 -57.02 36.38 8.24
N ILE A 391 -57.06 35.20 8.86
CA ILE A 391 -58.31 34.51 9.21
C ILE A 391 -59.16 35.35 10.16
N LYS A 392 -58.56 35.95 11.20
CA LYS A 392 -59.28 36.88 12.09
C LYS A 392 -59.83 38.07 11.31
N PHE A 393 -59.03 38.67 10.43
CA PHE A 393 -59.45 39.80 9.62
C PHE A 393 -60.57 39.44 8.63
N THR A 394 -60.49 38.30 7.94
CA THR A 394 -61.52 37.84 7.01
C THR A 394 -62.79 37.43 7.73
N TYR A 395 -62.70 36.79 8.90
CA TYR A 395 -63.85 36.47 9.75
C TYR A 395 -64.56 37.73 10.23
N ILE A 396 -63.80 38.72 10.71
CA ILE A 396 -64.33 40.04 11.08
C ILE A 396 -65.04 40.68 9.89
N LYS A 397 -64.39 40.73 8.72
CA LYS A 397 -64.97 41.27 7.47
C LYS A 397 -66.24 40.53 7.03
N TYR A 398 -66.28 39.20 7.16
CA TYR A 398 -67.45 38.39 6.86
C TYR A 398 -68.61 38.70 7.81
N ARG A 399 -68.35 38.80 9.12
CA ARG A 399 -69.36 39.18 10.12
C ARG A 399 -69.94 40.55 9.83
N TYR A 400 -69.08 41.54 9.52
CA TYR A 400 -69.53 42.87 9.10
C TYR A 400 -70.44 42.82 7.87
N ARG A 401 -70.06 42.08 6.82
CA ARG A 401 -70.89 41.91 5.62
C ARG A 401 -72.24 41.25 5.91
N LYS A 402 -72.26 40.20 6.72
CA LYS A 402 -73.49 39.49 7.10
C LYS A 402 -74.43 40.39 7.90
N CYS A 403 -73.91 41.14 8.87
CA CYS A 403 -74.71 42.07 9.64
C CYS A 403 -75.20 43.25 8.80
N TYR A 404 -74.38 43.78 7.89
CA TYR A 404 -74.80 44.79 6.94
C TYR A 404 -75.97 44.31 6.06
N ALA A 405 -75.90 43.08 5.55
CA ALA A 405 -77.00 42.47 4.79
C ALA A 405 -78.26 42.27 5.65
N ALA A 406 -78.11 41.89 6.92
CA ALA A 406 -79.25 41.73 7.84
C ALA A 406 -79.90 43.08 8.21
N ILE A 407 -79.10 44.14 8.38
CA ILE A 407 -79.57 45.51 8.64
C ILE A 407 -80.29 46.06 7.40
N SER A 408 -79.77 45.82 6.19
CA SER A 408 -80.42 46.32 4.97
C SER A 408 -81.80 45.69 4.75
N GLN A 409 -81.98 44.41 5.12
CA GLN A 409 -83.23 43.67 4.97
C GLN A 409 -84.25 43.90 6.10
N THR A 410 -83.85 44.47 7.24
CA THR A 410 -84.74 44.71 8.39
C THR A 410 -85.32 46.13 8.35
N THR A 411 -86.62 46.25 8.64
CA THR A 411 -87.31 47.54 8.90
C THR A 411 -87.68 47.72 10.37
N ASN A 412 -87.55 46.68 11.20
CA ASN A 412 -87.86 46.74 12.63
C ASN A 412 -86.65 47.28 13.44
N PRO A 413 -86.79 48.41 14.16
CA PRO A 413 -85.71 49.03 14.92
C PRO A 413 -85.12 48.13 16.03
N ASN A 414 -85.95 47.32 16.69
CA ASN A 414 -85.50 46.42 17.74
C ASN A 414 -84.63 45.29 17.18
N LYS A 415 -84.96 44.78 15.98
CA LYS A 415 -84.09 43.82 15.28
C LYS A 415 -82.75 44.44 14.84
N ILE A 416 -82.74 45.72 14.45
CA ILE A 416 -81.48 46.43 14.13
C ILE A 416 -80.59 46.52 15.36
N LYS A 417 -81.17 46.85 16.53
CA LYS A 417 -80.47 46.87 17.81
C LYS A 417 -79.86 45.49 18.14
N ASP A 418 -80.62 44.41 17.99
CA ASP A 418 -80.13 43.05 18.23
C ASP A 418 -79.00 42.66 17.27
N ILE A 419 -79.09 43.04 15.98
CA ILE A 419 -78.03 42.80 15.00
C ILE A 419 -76.76 43.61 15.33
N LEU A 420 -76.90 44.84 15.83
CA LEU A 420 -75.78 45.68 16.27
C LEU A 420 -75.13 45.13 17.56
N PHE A 421 -75.91 44.60 18.50
CA PHE A 421 -75.38 43.86 19.66
C PHE A 421 -74.64 42.58 19.24
N GLN A 422 -75.11 41.91 18.18
CA GLN A 422 -74.39 40.80 17.56
C GLN A 422 -73.18 41.25 16.74
N LEU A 423 -72.95 42.55 16.50
CA LEU A 423 -71.74 43.06 15.88
C LEU A 423 -70.65 43.38 16.89
N THR A 424 -71.00 43.57 18.17
CA THR A 424 -70.01 43.87 19.20
C THR A 424 -69.07 42.68 19.35
N PRO A 425 -67.78 42.80 18.98
CA PRO A 425 -66.82 41.75 19.27
C PRO A 425 -66.80 41.57 20.79
N ARG A 426 -67.01 40.33 21.27
CA ARG A 426 -66.62 39.95 22.63
C ARG A 426 -65.09 40.00 22.67
N PHE A 427 -64.53 41.19 22.82
CA PHE A 427 -63.11 41.37 23.08
C PHE A 427 -62.85 40.80 24.47
N ASN A 428 -62.14 39.66 24.52
CA ASN A 428 -61.51 39.05 25.70
C ASN A 428 -61.93 39.65 27.05
N ASN A 429 -62.98 39.09 27.67
CA ASN A 429 -63.41 39.37 29.06
C ASN A 429 -63.61 40.84 29.46
N GLN A 430 -63.58 41.80 28.54
CA GLN A 430 -63.91 43.19 28.83
C GLN A 430 -65.41 43.41 28.63
N SER A 431 -66.01 44.16 29.56
CA SER A 431 -67.42 44.51 29.63
C SER A 431 -68.00 44.89 28.27
N ILE A 432 -69.25 44.47 28.01
CA ILE A 432 -70.04 44.84 26.82
C ILE A 432 -69.84 46.34 26.56
N MET A 433 -69.18 46.67 25.47
CA MET A 433 -68.88 48.06 25.13
C MET A 433 -70.21 48.77 24.84
N THR A 434 -70.58 49.72 25.70
CA THR A 434 -71.78 50.54 25.51
C THR A 434 -71.61 51.44 24.31
N LEU A 435 -72.70 51.96 23.74
CA LEU A 435 -72.64 52.85 22.59
C LEU A 435 -71.75 54.09 22.85
N ALA A 436 -71.74 54.59 24.10
CA ALA A 436 -70.83 55.64 24.56
C ALA A 436 -69.36 55.20 24.52
N GLY A 437 -69.06 53.95 24.88
CA GLY A 437 -67.71 53.40 24.73
C GLY A 437 -67.25 53.33 23.27
N TRP A 438 -68.17 53.11 22.32
CA TRP A 438 -67.86 53.17 20.89
C TRP A 438 -67.57 54.61 20.42
N GLU A 439 -68.32 55.59 20.93
CA GLU A 439 -68.09 57.02 20.65
C GLU A 439 -66.71 57.48 21.15
N ASP A 440 -66.34 57.09 22.38
CA ASP A 440 -65.03 57.43 22.96
C ASP A 440 -63.87 56.79 22.19
N LEU A 441 -64.00 55.54 21.76
CA LEU A 441 -62.96 54.86 21.01
C LEU A 441 -62.84 55.41 19.57
N ALA A 442 -63.97 55.77 18.94
CA ALA A 442 -63.96 56.45 17.64
C ALA A 442 -63.35 57.85 17.72
N ALA A 443 -63.55 58.58 18.83
CA ALA A 443 -62.92 59.88 19.07
C ALA A 443 -61.39 59.79 19.03
N THR A 444 -60.81 58.67 19.49
CA THR A 444 -59.36 58.46 19.49
C THR A 444 -58.77 58.06 18.14
N GLN A 445 -59.56 57.51 17.21
CA GLN A 445 -59.06 56.98 15.94
C GLN A 445 -59.42 57.85 14.72
N ASN A 446 -60.62 58.44 14.67
CA ASN A 446 -61.08 59.23 13.53
C ASN A 446 -62.29 60.12 13.87
N SER A 447 -62.12 61.45 13.83
CA SER A 447 -63.15 62.44 14.20
C SER A 447 -64.43 62.34 13.35
N ASN A 448 -64.34 61.92 12.08
CA ASN A 448 -65.52 61.76 11.23
C ASN A 448 -66.40 60.57 11.63
N GLN A 449 -65.79 59.49 12.15
CA GLN A 449 -66.54 58.33 12.65
C GLN A 449 -67.30 58.68 13.93
N GLN A 450 -66.71 59.51 14.80
CA GLN A 450 -67.35 59.98 16.03
C GLN A 450 -68.63 60.80 15.76
N VAL A 451 -68.61 61.73 14.79
CA VAL A 451 -69.80 62.51 14.42
C VAL A 451 -70.93 61.62 13.92
N THR A 452 -70.57 60.57 13.16
CA THR A 452 -71.53 59.61 12.59
C THR A 452 -72.13 58.73 13.67
N LEU A 453 -71.32 58.24 14.62
CA LEU A 453 -71.76 57.47 15.79
C LEU A 453 -72.67 58.29 16.71
N ASN A 454 -72.32 59.55 17.00
CA ASN A 454 -73.17 60.44 17.81
C ASN A 454 -74.55 60.65 17.17
N LYS A 455 -74.63 60.74 15.84
CA LYS A 455 -75.91 60.83 15.12
C LYS A 455 -76.72 59.55 15.25
N ILE A 456 -76.09 58.38 15.08
CA ILE A 456 -76.74 57.07 15.26
C ILE A 456 -77.23 56.88 16.70
N SER A 457 -76.41 57.26 17.68
CA SER A 457 -76.71 57.19 19.11
C SER A 457 -77.92 58.01 19.49
N LYS A 458 -77.99 59.27 19.03
CA LYS A 458 -79.15 60.14 19.22
C LYS A 458 -80.41 59.55 18.59
N LEU A 459 -80.31 59.05 17.36
CA LEU A 459 -81.44 58.41 16.68
C LEU A 459 -81.91 57.16 17.42
N LEU A 460 -81.01 56.26 17.83
CA LEU A 460 -81.35 55.04 18.57
C LEU A 460 -81.93 55.33 19.96
N ASN A 461 -81.34 56.25 20.73
CA ASN A 461 -81.83 56.60 22.06
C ASN A 461 -83.22 57.26 22.03
N SER A 462 -83.56 58.01 20.97
CA SER A 462 -84.91 58.57 20.82
C SER A 462 -86.03 57.53 20.69
N SER A 463 -85.72 56.28 20.30
CA SER A 463 -86.73 55.21 20.22
C SER A 463 -87.05 54.52 21.53
N ILE A 464 -86.11 54.54 22.47
CA ILE A 464 -86.31 53.96 23.81
C ILE A 464 -87.42 54.71 24.55
N TYR A 465 -87.69 55.97 24.17
CA TYR A 465 -88.73 56.82 24.73
C TYR A 465 -90.05 56.81 23.94
N GLY A 466 -90.32 55.77 23.15
CA GLY A 466 -91.66 55.50 22.57
C GLY A 466 -92.03 56.30 21.32
N LYS A 467 -91.09 57.06 20.74
CA LYS A 467 -91.31 57.75 19.45
C LYS A 467 -91.23 56.74 18.30
N GLN A 468 -92.32 56.55 17.56
CA GLN A 468 -92.29 55.74 16.33
C GLN A 468 -91.37 56.41 15.30
N TYR A 469 -90.44 55.64 14.74
CA TYR A 469 -89.56 56.14 13.69
C TYR A 469 -90.35 56.42 12.42
N SER A 470 -90.04 57.55 11.78
CA SER A 470 -90.47 57.74 10.40
C SER A 470 -89.65 56.84 9.47
N GLU A 471 -90.22 56.49 8.31
CA GLU A 471 -89.52 55.70 7.30
C GLU A 471 -88.21 56.38 6.85
N ASN A 472 -88.18 57.72 6.85
CA ASN A 472 -86.99 58.53 6.58
C ASN A 472 -85.89 58.34 7.65
N ASP A 473 -86.24 58.22 8.93
CA ASP A 473 -85.24 58.01 9.99
C ASP A 473 -84.55 56.65 9.84
N ILE A 474 -85.28 55.63 9.39
CA ILE A 474 -84.73 54.30 9.10
C ILE A 474 -83.78 54.35 7.91
N VAL A 475 -84.11 55.10 6.85
CA VAL A 475 -83.23 55.30 5.68
C VAL A 475 -81.95 56.04 6.07
N VAL A 476 -82.06 57.11 6.86
CA VAL A 476 -80.91 57.87 7.39
C VAL A 476 -80.03 56.96 8.26
N LEU A 477 -80.63 56.17 9.15
CA LEU A 477 -79.91 55.22 9.99
C LEU A 477 -79.15 54.18 9.15
N LYS A 478 -79.78 53.61 8.11
CA LYS A 478 -79.12 52.66 7.19
C LYS A 478 -77.94 53.29 6.45
N ASN A 479 -78.08 54.53 5.98
CA ASN A 479 -77.00 55.26 5.30
C ASN A 479 -75.83 55.60 6.24
N LEU A 480 -76.12 56.01 7.48
CA LEU A 480 -75.08 56.28 8.48
C LEU A 480 -74.33 55.01 8.86
N ILE A 481 -75.04 53.88 9.07
CA ILE A 481 -74.41 52.58 9.33
C ILE A 481 -73.56 52.13 8.14
N LYS A 482 -74.02 52.35 6.90
CA LYS A 482 -73.25 52.05 5.68
C LYS A 482 -71.94 52.85 5.59
N SER A 483 -71.91 54.08 6.07
CA SER A 483 -70.70 54.92 6.06
C SER A 483 -69.69 54.55 7.15
N LEU A 484 -70.11 53.82 8.18
CA LEU A 484 -69.29 53.39 9.31
C LEU A 484 -68.62 52.02 9.11
N ILE A 485 -69.19 51.17 8.24
CA ILE A 485 -68.69 49.84 7.88
C ILE A 485 -67.79 49.96 6.64
#